data_AF-A0A1I5Q5P8-F1
#
_entry.id   AF-A0A1I5Q5P8-F1
#
_cell.length_a   1.000
_cell.length_b   1.000
_cell.length_c   1.000
_cell.angle_alpha   90.00
_cell.angle_beta   90.00
_cell.angle_gamma   90.00
#
_symmetry.space_group_name_H-M   'P 1'
#
loop_
_entity.id
_entity.type
_entity.pdbx_description
1 polymer ?
#
loop_
_entity_poly.entity_id
_entity_poly.type
_entity_poly.pdbx_seq_one_letter_code
_entity_poly.pdbx_strand_id
1 'polypeptide(L)'
;MILTKLFVEIDDFYKSFEPEYHKSLLSEGKVKRRRSTTLSKSEIMTIVVFFHMSKFRTFKDYYIRYVQKSLKSAFPALVSYQRFVELMPRVMVPLFAFMQQRRLGPITGISFIDSTTIKVCHIKREKQNRVFAGLAAKGRTTMGWFYGFKLHLVINEKGEILSFFFTPGNSSDQDEKVIDHL
;
A
#
# COMPACT_ATOMS: atom_id res chain seq x y z
N MET A 1 -4.27 -23.52 6.26
CA MET A 1 -3.95 -22.85 7.53
C MET A 1 -3.40 -21.42 7.36
N ILE A 2 -2.44 -21.16 6.46
CA ILE A 2 -1.86 -19.81 6.31
C ILE A 2 -2.87 -18.76 5.83
N LEU A 3 -3.64 -19.07 4.79
CA LEU A 3 -4.65 -18.14 4.23
C LEU A 3 -5.71 -17.75 5.27
N THR A 4 -6.23 -18.73 6.02
CA THR A 4 -7.25 -18.49 7.06
C THR A 4 -6.70 -17.62 8.18
N LYS A 5 -5.47 -17.89 8.66
CA LYS A 5 -4.83 -17.07 9.70
C LYS A 5 -4.62 -15.63 9.22
N LEU A 6 -4.13 -15.46 7.99
CA LEU A 6 -3.97 -14.14 7.37
C LEU A 6 -5.31 -13.39 7.26
N PHE A 7 -6.36 -14.08 6.84
CA PHE A 7 -7.69 -13.49 6.71
C PHE A 7 -8.22 -13.02 8.06
N VAL A 8 -8.16 -13.87 9.09
CA VAL A 8 -8.63 -13.53 10.45
C VAL A 8 -7.91 -12.28 10.96
N GLU A 9 -6.59 -12.24 10.83
CA GLU A 9 -5.82 -11.09 11.31
C GLU A 9 -6.13 -9.79 10.55
N ILE A 10 -6.29 -9.86 9.23
CA ILE A 10 -6.70 -8.71 8.42
C ILE A 10 -8.11 -8.26 8.78
N ASP A 11 -9.02 -9.20 8.99
CA ASP A 11 -10.42 -8.91 9.29
C ASP A 11 -10.60 -8.29 10.68
N ASP A 12 -9.90 -8.81 11.69
CA ASP A 12 -9.87 -8.25 13.05
C ASP A 12 -9.29 -6.83 13.05
N PHE A 13 -8.19 -6.62 12.31
CA PHE A 13 -7.66 -5.27 12.08
C PHE A 13 -8.71 -4.37 11.41
N TYR A 14 -9.30 -4.81 10.30
CA TYR A 14 -10.19 -3.95 9.51
C TYR A 14 -11.44 -3.55 10.28
N LYS A 15 -11.98 -4.46 11.10
CA LYS A 15 -13.10 -4.17 12.02
C LYS A 15 -12.78 -3.07 13.02
N SER A 16 -11.56 -3.06 13.58
CA SER A 16 -11.13 -1.96 14.46
C SER A 16 -10.81 -0.67 13.70
N PHE A 17 -10.25 -0.78 12.50
CA PHE A 17 -9.76 0.35 11.71
C PHE A 17 -10.89 1.12 11.01
N GLU A 18 -11.88 0.42 10.46
CA GLU A 18 -12.93 1.02 9.62
C GLU A 18 -13.71 2.16 10.33
N PRO A 19 -14.15 2.01 11.60
CA PRO A 19 -14.87 3.08 12.29
C PRO A 19 -14.00 4.33 12.50
N GLU A 20 -12.74 4.16 12.87
CA GLU A 20 -11.80 5.27 13.09
C GLU A 20 -11.45 5.96 11.77
N TYR A 21 -11.20 5.16 10.73
CA TYR A 21 -10.96 5.67 9.39
C TYR A 21 -12.14 6.48 8.87
N HIS A 22 -13.38 6.00 9.07
CA HIS A 22 -14.57 6.76 8.65
C HIS A 22 -14.78 8.04 9.45
N LYS A 23 -14.33 8.13 10.71
CA LYS A 23 -14.35 9.36 11.50
C LYS A 23 -13.32 10.38 11.02
N SER A 24 -12.13 9.95 10.57
CA SER A 24 -11.07 10.84 10.11
C SER A 24 -11.27 11.36 8.69
N LEU A 25 -12.15 10.72 7.90
CA LEU A 25 -12.51 11.22 6.57
C LEU A 25 -13.26 12.55 6.67
N LEU A 26 -12.64 13.61 6.17
CA LEU A 26 -13.27 14.92 6.03
C LEU A 26 -14.58 14.81 5.24
N SER A 27 -15.69 15.23 5.85
CA SER A 27 -16.94 15.40 5.13
C SER A 27 -16.84 16.68 4.31
N GLU A 28 -16.59 16.59 3.01
CA GLU A 28 -16.63 17.74 2.08
C GLU A 28 -18.05 18.35 1.93
N GLY A 29 -18.97 18.11 2.87
CA GLY A 29 -20.40 18.48 2.79
C GLY A 29 -21.18 17.81 1.65
N LYS A 30 -20.48 17.12 0.73
CA LYS A 30 -21.05 16.43 -0.43
C LYS A 30 -21.34 14.98 -0.07
N VAL A 31 -22.59 14.56 -0.29
CA VAL A 31 -23.01 13.17 -0.17
C VAL A 31 -22.30 12.34 -1.26
N LYS A 32 -21.21 11.66 -0.89
CA LYS A 32 -20.56 10.66 -1.76
C LYS A 32 -21.26 9.32 -1.60
N ARG A 33 -21.78 8.78 -2.71
CA ARG A 33 -22.47 7.47 -2.71
C ARG A 33 -21.52 6.36 -2.26
N ARG A 34 -21.81 5.75 -1.11
CA ARG A 34 -21.11 4.55 -0.62
C ARG A 34 -21.74 3.31 -1.26
N ARG A 35 -21.12 2.77 -2.31
CA ARG A 35 -21.56 1.51 -2.95
C ARG A 35 -20.88 0.34 -2.28
N SER A 36 -21.69 -0.54 -1.68
CA SER A 36 -21.26 -1.87 -1.28
C SER A 36 -20.75 -2.64 -2.50
N THR A 37 -19.78 -3.51 -2.25
CA THR A 37 -19.19 -4.40 -3.25
C THR A 37 -19.40 -5.83 -2.80
N THR A 38 -19.40 -6.76 -3.75
CA THR A 38 -19.59 -8.18 -3.45
C THR A 38 -18.47 -8.73 -2.57
N LEU A 39 -17.24 -8.30 -2.83
CA LEU A 39 -16.11 -8.56 -1.94
C LEU A 39 -16.01 -7.49 -0.86
N SER A 40 -15.85 -7.94 0.37
CA SER A 40 -15.46 -7.12 1.51
C SER A 40 -14.02 -6.61 1.36
N LYS A 41 -13.68 -5.63 2.17
CA LYS A 41 -12.36 -5.01 2.19
C LYS A 41 -11.31 -5.97 2.71
N SER A 42 -11.63 -6.73 3.76
CA SER A 42 -10.80 -7.78 4.32
C SER A 42 -10.45 -8.85 3.27
N GLU A 43 -11.41 -9.27 2.45
CA GLU A 43 -11.16 -10.23 1.37
C GLU A 43 -10.21 -9.66 0.31
N ILE A 44 -10.44 -8.41 -0.14
CA ILE A 44 -9.57 -7.76 -1.12
C ILE A 44 -8.15 -7.61 -0.57
N MET A 45 -8.01 -7.14 0.67
CA MET A 45 -6.71 -7.02 1.36
C MET A 45 -6.00 -8.37 1.45
N THR A 46 -6.72 -9.41 1.86
CA THR A 46 -6.17 -10.78 1.99
C THR A 46 -5.65 -11.29 0.66
N ILE A 47 -6.42 -11.14 -0.43
CA ILE A 47 -6.01 -11.59 -1.76
C ILE A 47 -4.75 -10.85 -2.23
N VAL A 48 -4.66 -9.53 -1.97
CA VAL A 48 -3.48 -8.71 -2.34
C VAL A 48 -2.26 -9.08 -1.52
N VAL A 49 -2.37 -9.23 -0.20
CA VAL A 49 -1.24 -9.62 0.65
C VAL A 49 -0.78 -11.04 0.32
N PHE A 50 -1.72 -11.96 0.12
CA PHE A 50 -1.41 -13.35 -0.19
C PHE A 50 -0.72 -13.51 -1.55
N PHE A 51 -0.95 -12.60 -2.52
CA PHE A 51 -0.20 -12.58 -3.77
C PHE A 51 1.32 -12.56 -3.54
N HIS A 52 1.80 -11.68 -2.67
CA HIS A 52 3.23 -11.55 -2.35
C HIS A 52 3.81 -12.79 -1.67
N MET A 53 2.98 -13.61 -1.01
CA MET A 53 3.38 -14.89 -0.42
C MET A 53 3.32 -16.06 -1.41
N SER A 54 2.52 -15.93 -2.47
CA SER A 54 2.14 -17.03 -3.37
C SER A 54 3.15 -17.36 -4.47
N LYS A 55 4.31 -16.68 -4.53
CA LYS A 55 5.40 -16.86 -5.51
C LYS A 55 5.02 -16.64 -6.99
N PHE A 56 3.79 -16.22 -7.29
CA PHE A 56 3.39 -15.86 -8.65
C PHE A 56 4.11 -14.60 -9.12
N ARG A 57 4.55 -14.59 -10.39
CA ARG A 57 5.26 -13.43 -10.97
C ARG A 57 4.33 -12.26 -11.28
N THR A 58 3.08 -12.53 -11.65
CA THR A 58 2.13 -11.49 -12.04
C THR A 58 0.81 -11.66 -11.31
N PHE A 59 0.20 -10.54 -10.94
CA PHE A 59 -1.08 -10.54 -10.23
C PHE A 59 -2.20 -11.15 -11.10
N LYS A 60 -2.16 -10.93 -12.41
CA LYS A 60 -3.15 -11.48 -13.36
C LYS A 60 -3.13 -13.01 -13.35
N ASP A 61 -1.95 -13.62 -13.41
CA ASP A 61 -1.81 -15.07 -13.42
C ASP A 61 -2.26 -15.68 -12.08
N TYR A 62 -1.80 -15.09 -10.97
CA TYR A 62 -2.25 -15.42 -9.62
C TYR A 62 -3.78 -15.39 -9.49
N TYR A 63 -4.41 -14.30 -9.91
CA TYR A 63 -5.84 -14.13 -9.73
C TYR A 63 -6.65 -15.11 -10.60
N ILE A 64 -6.33 -15.21 -11.89
CA ILE A 64 -7.11 -16.01 -12.85
C ILE A 64 -6.89 -17.51 -12.64
N ARG A 65 -5.64 -17.94 -12.42
CA ARG A 65 -5.31 -19.37 -12.35
C ARG A 65 -5.44 -19.96 -10.96
N TYR A 66 -5.20 -19.17 -9.91
CA TYR A 66 -5.19 -19.68 -8.54
C TYR A 66 -6.38 -19.17 -7.73
N VAL A 67 -6.57 -17.85 -7.61
CA VAL A 67 -7.67 -17.31 -6.77
C VAL A 67 -9.04 -17.76 -7.29
N GLN A 68 -9.32 -17.56 -8.57
CA GLN A 68 -10.62 -17.91 -9.17
C GLN A 68 -10.89 -19.41 -9.30
N LYS A 69 -9.85 -20.25 -9.29
CA LYS A 69 -9.98 -21.71 -9.48
C LYS A 69 -9.89 -22.47 -8.17
N SER A 70 -8.89 -22.17 -7.36
CA SER A 70 -8.54 -22.93 -6.15
C SER A 70 -9.08 -22.28 -4.86
N LEU A 71 -9.30 -20.96 -4.84
CA LEU A 71 -9.75 -20.24 -3.63
C LEU A 71 -11.24 -19.87 -3.66
N LYS A 72 -12.01 -20.41 -4.60
CA LYS A 72 -13.46 -20.14 -4.72
C LYS A 72 -14.25 -20.61 -3.49
N SER A 73 -13.80 -21.66 -2.81
CA SER A 73 -14.43 -22.11 -1.56
C SER A 73 -14.22 -21.12 -0.41
N ALA A 74 -13.06 -20.46 -0.37
CA ALA A 74 -12.76 -19.43 0.63
C ALA A 74 -13.39 -18.08 0.28
N PHE A 75 -13.50 -17.76 -1.01
CA PHE A 75 -14.07 -16.52 -1.53
C PHE A 75 -15.19 -16.88 -2.53
N PRO A 76 -16.42 -17.15 -2.07
CA PRO A 76 -17.49 -17.65 -2.93
C PRO A 76 -17.97 -16.62 -3.97
N ALA A 77 -17.85 -15.33 -3.65
CA ALA A 77 -18.39 -14.24 -4.44
C ALA A 77 -17.31 -13.45 -5.22
N LEU A 78 -16.27 -14.15 -5.69
CA LEU A 78 -15.20 -13.56 -6.48
C LEU A 78 -15.71 -12.84 -7.73
N VAL A 79 -15.09 -11.70 -8.02
CA VAL A 79 -15.39 -10.88 -9.19
C VAL A 79 -14.46 -11.19 -10.36
N SER A 80 -14.74 -10.66 -11.55
CA SER A 80 -13.82 -10.74 -12.68
C SER A 80 -12.48 -10.05 -12.36
N TYR A 81 -11.40 -10.47 -13.03
CA TYR A 81 -10.07 -9.87 -12.84
C TYR A 81 -10.09 -8.34 -13.01
N GLN A 82 -10.72 -7.85 -14.09
CA GLN A 82 -10.83 -6.41 -14.35
C GLN A 82 -11.55 -5.70 -13.21
N ARG A 83 -12.67 -6.27 -12.73
CA ARG A 83 -13.39 -5.71 -11.60
C ARG A 83 -12.55 -5.70 -10.33
N PHE A 84 -11.75 -6.73 -10.08
CA PHE A 84 -10.87 -6.77 -8.92
C PHE A 84 -9.80 -5.66 -8.99
N VAL A 85 -9.20 -5.43 -10.16
CA VAL A 85 -8.23 -4.34 -10.36
C VAL A 85 -8.84 -2.97 -10.07
N GLU A 86 -10.09 -2.73 -10.45
CA GLU A 86 -10.82 -1.51 -10.11
C GLU A 86 -11.10 -1.35 -8.60
N LEU A 87 -11.18 -2.47 -7.86
CA LEU A 87 -11.45 -2.46 -6.42
C LEU A 87 -10.18 -2.30 -5.58
N MET A 88 -9.02 -2.75 -6.10
CA MET A 88 -7.73 -2.75 -5.40
C MET A 88 -7.34 -1.39 -4.80
N PRO A 89 -7.49 -0.23 -5.49
CA PRO A 89 -7.15 1.07 -4.92
C PRO A 89 -7.92 1.41 -3.65
N ARG A 90 -9.12 0.82 -3.46
CA ARG A 90 -9.97 1.11 -2.31
C ARG A 90 -9.44 0.55 -0.99
N VAL A 91 -8.43 -0.32 -1.02
CA VAL A 91 -7.80 -0.89 0.18
C VAL A 91 -6.37 -0.36 0.41
N MET A 92 -5.90 0.60 -0.40
CA MET A 92 -4.54 1.13 -0.28
C MET A 92 -4.27 1.74 1.11
N VAL A 93 -5.16 2.62 1.60
CA VAL A 93 -5.01 3.24 2.93
C VAL A 93 -5.11 2.21 4.06
N PRO A 94 -6.12 1.31 4.08
CA PRO A 94 -6.15 0.20 5.03
C PRO A 94 -4.89 -0.69 4.99
N LEU A 95 -4.34 -1.00 3.83
CA LEU A 95 -3.12 -1.80 3.70
C LEU A 95 -1.91 -1.07 4.29
N PHE A 96 -1.78 0.22 4.02
CA PHE A 96 -0.71 1.04 4.59
C PHE A 96 -0.79 1.07 6.11
N ALA A 97 -1.98 1.33 6.67
CA ALA A 97 -2.21 1.31 8.11
C ALA A 97 -1.97 -0.07 8.72
N PHE A 98 -2.41 -1.14 8.04
CA PHE A 98 -2.15 -2.52 8.48
C PHE A 98 -0.65 -2.81 8.56
N MET A 99 0.12 -2.38 7.56
CA MET A 99 1.58 -2.55 7.58
C MET A 99 2.21 -1.83 8.78
N GLN A 100 1.86 -0.56 8.99
CA GLN A 100 2.40 0.23 10.11
C GLN A 100 2.02 -0.34 11.49
N GLN A 101 0.81 -0.88 11.65
CA GLN A 101 0.34 -1.32 12.96
C GLN A 101 0.65 -2.79 13.29
N ARG A 102 0.86 -3.64 12.28
CA ARG A 102 0.91 -5.11 12.46
C ARG A 102 2.09 -5.79 11.79
N ARG A 103 2.88 -5.10 10.97
CA ARG A 103 3.93 -5.74 10.15
C ARG A 103 5.32 -5.12 10.29
N LEU A 104 5.51 -4.20 11.22
CA LEU A 104 6.84 -3.69 11.52
C LEU A 104 7.62 -4.72 12.34
N GLY A 105 8.91 -4.87 12.02
CA GLY A 105 9.84 -5.74 12.73
C GLY A 105 10.30 -5.13 14.05
N PRO A 106 10.89 -5.95 14.95
CA PRO A 106 11.50 -5.46 16.18
C PRO A 106 12.82 -4.74 15.91
N ILE A 107 13.12 -3.74 16.72
CA ILE A 107 14.42 -3.07 16.73
C ILE A 107 15.45 -4.00 17.38
N THR A 108 16.44 -4.41 16.61
CA THR A 108 17.48 -5.38 16.98
C THR A 108 18.81 -4.71 17.35
N GLY A 109 18.94 -3.40 17.12
CA GLY A 109 20.12 -2.58 17.43
C GLY A 109 20.91 -2.11 16.20
N ILE A 110 20.73 -2.76 15.04
CA ILE A 110 21.30 -2.31 13.78
C ILE A 110 20.16 -2.02 12.80
N SER A 111 20.17 -0.83 12.21
CA SER A 111 19.18 -0.41 11.23
C SER A 111 19.85 0.15 9.99
N PHE A 112 19.32 -0.20 8.82
CA PHE A 112 19.73 0.32 7.53
C PHE A 112 18.64 1.24 6.99
N ILE A 113 19.03 2.41 6.50
CA ILE A 113 18.12 3.39 5.91
C ILE A 113 18.50 3.56 4.45
N ASP A 114 17.53 3.41 3.55
CA ASP A 114 17.70 3.70 2.14
C ASP A 114 16.43 4.35 1.55
N SER A 115 16.62 5.16 0.51
CA SER A 115 15.53 5.85 -0.17
C SER A 115 15.37 5.36 -1.61
N THR A 116 14.14 5.03 -2.00
CA THR A 116 13.78 4.63 -3.37
C THR A 116 12.82 5.64 -3.98
N THR A 117 13.07 6.03 -5.23
CA THR A 117 12.20 6.99 -5.94
C THR A 117 10.93 6.35 -6.47
N ILE A 118 9.81 7.02 -6.23
CA ILE A 118 8.50 6.68 -6.80
C ILE A 118 8.11 7.76 -7.79
N LYS A 119 8.24 7.45 -9.08
CA LYS A 119 7.92 8.37 -10.17
C LYS A 119 6.41 8.39 -10.39
N VAL A 120 5.78 9.55 -10.23
CA VAL A 120 4.33 9.69 -10.47
C VAL A 120 3.99 9.97 -11.93
N CYS A 121 4.88 10.65 -12.66
CA CYS A 121 4.78 10.82 -14.10
C CYS A 121 6.15 11.05 -14.72
N HIS A 122 6.20 11.05 -16.05
CA HIS A 122 7.40 11.50 -16.77
C HIS A 122 7.68 12.97 -16.42
N ILE A 123 8.96 13.32 -16.26
CA ILE A 123 9.36 14.65 -15.78
C ILE A 123 8.88 15.81 -16.66
N LYS A 124 8.89 15.61 -17.99
CA LYS A 124 8.33 16.58 -18.95
C LYS A 124 6.84 16.87 -18.75
N ARG A 125 6.12 16.00 -18.01
CA ARG A 125 4.69 16.12 -17.72
C ARG A 125 4.38 16.67 -16.32
N GLU A 126 5.40 17.08 -15.56
CA GLU A 126 5.28 17.61 -14.20
C GLU A 126 4.23 18.73 -14.12
N LYS A 127 4.32 19.72 -15.01
CA LYS A 127 3.39 20.87 -15.03
C LYS A 127 1.94 20.50 -15.36
N GLN A 128 1.70 19.34 -15.99
CA GLN A 128 0.36 18.85 -16.29
C GLN A 128 -0.18 17.91 -15.20
N ASN A 129 0.64 17.48 -14.24
CA ASN A 129 0.18 16.61 -13.16
C ASN A 129 -0.62 17.39 -12.13
N ARG A 130 -1.95 17.25 -12.19
CA ARG A 130 -2.87 17.88 -11.24
C ARG A 130 -3.12 17.03 -9.98
N VAL A 131 -2.86 15.72 -10.05
CA VAL A 131 -3.20 14.77 -8.98
C VAL A 131 -2.28 14.94 -7.78
N PHE A 132 -0.98 15.16 -8.03
CA PHE A 132 0.02 15.33 -6.98
C PHE A 132 0.61 16.74 -6.95
N ALA A 133 -0.09 17.72 -7.52
CA ALA A 133 0.32 19.11 -7.47
C ALA A 133 0.46 19.58 -6.01
N GLY A 134 1.62 20.13 -5.66
CA GLY A 134 1.94 20.56 -4.28
C GLY A 134 2.34 19.45 -3.32
N LEU A 135 2.23 18.17 -3.72
CA LEU A 135 2.65 17.01 -2.92
C LEU A 135 3.93 16.37 -3.46
N ALA A 136 3.99 16.14 -4.77
CA ALA A 136 5.16 15.59 -5.44
C ALA A 136 6.11 16.72 -5.89
N ALA A 137 7.40 16.42 -5.92
CA ALA A 137 8.44 17.36 -6.31
C ALA A 137 9.46 16.73 -7.27
N LYS A 138 10.22 17.60 -7.93
CA LYS A 138 11.28 17.22 -8.85
C LYS A 138 12.54 16.83 -8.09
N GLY A 139 12.95 15.58 -8.20
CA GLY A 139 14.18 15.06 -7.60
C GLY A 139 15.21 14.65 -8.64
N ARG A 140 16.46 14.45 -8.20
CA ARG A 140 17.55 13.91 -9.03
C ARG A 140 18.15 12.68 -8.36
N THR A 141 18.33 11.62 -9.13
CA THR A 141 19.12 10.45 -8.74
C THR A 141 20.31 10.28 -9.68
N THR A 142 21.15 9.27 -9.41
CA THR A 142 22.19 8.80 -10.33
C THR A 142 21.62 8.44 -11.71
N MET A 143 20.39 7.94 -11.76
CA MET A 143 19.67 7.60 -12.99
C MET A 143 19.00 8.80 -13.68
N GLY A 144 19.17 10.01 -13.15
CA GLY A 144 18.68 11.25 -13.73
C GLY A 144 17.52 11.89 -12.96
N TRP A 145 16.89 12.86 -13.59
CA TRP A 145 15.81 13.63 -12.97
C TRP A 145 14.47 12.88 -13.00
N PHE A 146 13.65 13.06 -11.96
CA PHE A 146 12.29 12.52 -11.88
C PHE A 146 11.34 13.50 -11.22
N TYR A 147 10.04 13.28 -11.38
CA TYR A 147 8.99 13.97 -10.64
C TYR A 147 8.17 12.94 -9.85
N GLY A 148 8.05 13.14 -8.54
CA GLY A 148 7.38 12.18 -7.67
C GLY A 148 7.79 12.29 -6.20
N PHE A 149 7.89 11.12 -5.57
CA PHE A 149 8.20 10.96 -4.15
C PHE A 149 9.48 10.15 -3.96
N LYS A 150 10.04 10.21 -2.75
CA LYS A 150 10.96 9.20 -2.24
C LYS A 150 10.24 8.39 -1.16
N LEU A 151 10.43 7.08 -1.18
CA LEU A 151 10.07 6.17 -0.11
C LEU A 151 11.34 5.86 0.66
N HIS A 152 11.38 6.28 1.92
CA HIS A 152 12.43 5.94 2.86
C HIS A 152 12.02 4.68 3.59
N LEU A 153 12.92 3.71 3.65
CA LEU A 153 12.74 2.44 4.35
C LEU A 153 13.81 2.29 5.41
N VAL A 154 13.39 1.97 6.62
CA VAL A 154 14.28 1.47 7.66
C VAL A 154 14.07 -0.03 7.79
N ILE A 155 15.16 -0.80 7.70
CA ILE A 155 15.13 -2.26 7.86
C ILE A 155 16.16 -2.70 8.90
N ASN A 156 15.88 -3.81 9.58
CA ASN A 156 16.86 -4.47 10.43
C ASN A 156 17.78 -5.41 9.62
N GLU A 157 18.76 -6.02 10.28
CA GLU A 157 19.70 -6.98 9.67
C GLU A 157 19.04 -8.26 9.12
N LYS A 158 17.79 -8.53 9.49
CA LYS A 158 16.99 -9.64 8.97
C LYS A 158 16.13 -9.26 7.76
N GLY A 159 16.17 -7.99 7.35
CA GLY A 159 15.36 -7.45 6.26
C GLY A 159 13.90 -7.19 6.62
N GLU A 160 13.56 -7.14 7.91
CA GLU A 160 12.23 -6.75 8.37
C GLU A 160 12.12 -5.22 8.38
N ILE A 161 10.99 -4.70 7.90
CA ILE A 161 10.74 -3.26 7.85
C ILE A 161 10.49 -2.76 9.27
N LEU A 162 11.32 -1.85 9.76
CA LEU A 162 11.14 -1.19 11.06
C LEU A 162 10.23 0.02 10.94
N SER A 163 10.39 0.79 9.86
CA SER A 163 9.61 1.99 9.60
C SER A 163 9.73 2.41 8.14
N PHE A 164 8.82 3.25 7.68
CA PHE A 164 8.82 3.76 6.33
C PHE A 164 8.05 5.07 6.20
N PHE A 165 8.56 5.97 5.36
CA PHE A 165 8.00 7.31 5.21
C PHE A 165 8.09 7.81 3.76
N PHE A 166 7.15 8.65 3.36
CA PHE A 166 7.14 9.27 2.03
C PHE A 166 7.52 10.74 2.12
N THR A 167 8.46 11.16 1.29
CA THR A 167 8.78 12.58 1.11
C THR A 167 8.62 13.00 -0.35
N PRO A 168 8.45 14.30 -0.63
CA PRO A 168 8.61 14.81 -1.99
C PRO A 168 9.98 14.45 -2.59
N GLY A 169 10.06 14.37 -3.92
CA GLY A 169 11.24 13.89 -4.62
C GLY A 169 12.53 14.72 -4.40
N ASN A 170 12.40 15.97 -3.96
CA ASN A 170 13.51 16.89 -3.70
C ASN A 170 14.01 16.87 -2.24
N SER A 171 13.40 16.08 -1.34
CA SER A 171 13.84 15.99 0.05
C SER A 171 15.19 15.29 0.17
N SER A 172 16.03 15.75 1.10
CA SER A 172 17.30 15.11 1.42
C SER A 172 17.05 13.88 2.28
N ASP A 173 17.88 12.86 2.12
CA ASP A 173 17.82 11.65 2.95
C ASP A 173 18.47 11.91 4.33
N GLN A 174 19.18 13.05 4.46
CA GLN A 174 19.82 13.53 5.69
C GLN A 174 18.97 14.55 6.45
N ASP A 175 17.78 14.89 5.96
CA ASP A 175 16.90 15.82 6.65
C ASP A 175 16.45 15.21 7.98
N GLU A 176 16.74 15.88 9.11
CA GLU A 176 16.38 15.42 10.46
C GLU A 176 14.88 15.13 10.58
N LYS A 177 14.03 15.91 9.91
CA LYS A 177 12.58 15.67 9.88
C LYS A 177 12.19 14.34 9.25
N VAL A 178 13.00 13.83 8.32
CA VAL A 178 12.78 12.50 7.72
C VAL A 178 13.19 11.44 8.72
N ILE A 179 14.28 11.65 9.45
CA ILE A 179 14.79 10.74 10.47
C ILE A 179 13.84 10.68 11.68
N ASP A 180 13.31 11.82 12.15
CA ASP A 180 12.38 11.91 13.28
C ASP A 180 11.03 11.20 13.03
N HIS A 181 10.68 11.00 11.77
CA HIS A 181 9.45 10.32 11.36
C HIS A 181 9.67 8.83 11.00
N LEU A 182 10.91 8.34 11.04
CA LEU A 182 11.29 6.96 10.77
C LEU A 182 11.53 6.21 12.08
#